data_AF-A0AAU1SHY0-F1
#
_entry.id   AF-A0AAU1SHY0-F1
#
_cell.length_a   1.000
_cell.length_b   1.000
_cell.length_c   1.000
_cell.angle_alpha   90.00
_cell.angle_beta   90.00
_cell.angle_gamma   90.00
#
_symmetry.space_group_name_H-M   'P 1'
#
loop_
_entity.id
_entity.type
_entity.pdbx_description
1 polymer ?
#
loop_
_entity_poly.entity_id
_entity_poly.type
_entity_poly.pdbx_seq_one_letter_code
_entity_poly.pdbx_strand_id
1 'polypeptide(L)' 'MPLEHPTPPLPISALLRPQMHMGGDLPATQAHQVMLHCALDSACITVRTPDLHALARISELDYPTVAAVIRWLRILGDGR' A
#
# COMPACT_ATOMS: atom_id res chain seq x y z
N MET A 1 3.44 -25.07 -22.93
CA MET A 1 2.26 -24.19 -23.01
C MET A 1 1.83 -23.89 -21.57
N PRO A 2 2.12 -22.71 -21.00
CA PRO A 2 1.65 -22.41 -19.64
C PRO A 2 0.15 -22.13 -19.70
N LEU A 3 -0.62 -22.87 -18.89
CA LEU A 3 -2.03 -22.62 -18.65
C LEU A 3 -2.15 -21.35 -17.82
N GLU A 4 -2.43 -20.22 -18.47
CA GLU A 4 -2.86 -19.00 -17.79
C GLU A 4 -4.26 -19.23 -17.24
N HIS A 5 -4.37 -19.89 -16.08
CA HIS A 5 -5.60 -19.83 -15.30
C HIS A 5 -5.60 -18.48 -14.58
N PRO A 6 -6.40 -17.50 -15.03
CA PRO A 6 -6.51 -16.25 -14.29
C PRO A 6 -6.99 -16.61 -12.88
N THR A 7 -6.26 -16.14 -11.86
CA THR A 7 -6.69 -16.28 -10.48
C THR A 7 -8.12 -15.75 -10.37
N PRO A 8 -9.07 -16.55 -9.86
CA PRO A 8 -10.45 -16.11 -9.73
C PRO A 8 -10.45 -14.83 -8.88
N PRO A 9 -11.25 -13.82 -9.26
CA PRO A 9 -11.27 -12.55 -8.54
C PRO A 9 -11.63 -12.81 -7.08
N LEU A 10 -10.93 -12.13 -6.16
CA LEU A 10 -11.21 -12.25 -4.74
C LEU A 10 -12.70 -11.97 -4.49
N PRO A 11 -13.36 -12.73 -3.59
CA PRO A 11 -14.76 -12.52 -3.27
C PRO A 11 -14.93 -11.16 -2.57
N ILE A 12 -15.35 -10.16 -3.33
CA ILE A 12 -15.68 -8.83 -2.82
C ILE A 12 -17.15 -8.84 -2.43
N SER A 13 -17.48 -8.33 -1.24
CA SER A 13 -18.87 -8.16 -0.81
C SER A 13 -19.69 -7.36 -1.84
N ALA A 14 -20.91 -7.82 -2.14
CA ALA A 14 -21.80 -7.15 -3.08
C ALA A 14 -22.10 -5.69 -2.69
N LEU A 15 -21.95 -5.35 -1.40
CA LEU A 15 -22.11 -3.98 -0.88
C LEU A 15 -20.92 -3.06 -1.19
N LEU A 16 -19.73 -3.63 -1.37
CA LEU A 16 -18.50 -2.89 -1.68
C LEU A 16 -18.27 -2.75 -3.19
N ARG A 17 -18.86 -3.66 -3.98
CA ARG A 17 -18.71 -3.69 -5.44
C ARG A 17 -19.08 -2.39 -6.15
N PRO A 18 -20.15 -1.66 -5.78
CA PRO A 18 -20.51 -0.38 -6.41
C PRO A 18 -19.55 0.77 -6.08
N GLN A 19 -18.82 0.67 -4.96
CA GLN A 19 -17.87 1.69 -4.49
C GLN A 19 -16.46 1.46 -5.05
N MET A 20 -16.22 0.28 -5.63
CA MET A 20 -14.94 -0.08 -6.23
C MET A 20 -14.85 0.53 -7.63
N HIS A 21 -14.23 1.70 -7.72
CA HIS A 21 -13.85 2.29 -9.01
C HIS A 21 -12.63 1.54 -9.58
N MET A 22 -12.89 0.47 -10.32
CA MET A 22 -11.86 -0.31 -11.01
C MET A 22 -11.35 0.45 -12.23
N GLY A 23 -10.04 0.74 -12.27
CA GLY A 23 -9.35 1.25 -13.47
C GLY A 23 -9.07 2.76 -13.48
N GLY A 24 -9.38 3.49 -12.41
CA GLY A 24 -8.92 4.88 -12.25
C GLY A 24 -7.56 4.96 -11.58
N ASP A 25 -6.76 5.95 -11.95
CA ASP A 25 -5.54 6.27 -11.21
C ASP A 25 -5.89 6.73 -9.80
N LEU A 26 -5.14 6.22 -8.82
CA LEU A 26 -5.25 6.67 -7.44
C LEU A 26 -4.73 8.11 -7.34
N PRO A 27 -5.40 8.99 -6.58
CA PRO A 27 -4.80 10.23 -6.11
C PRO A 27 -3.42 9.94 -5.50
N ALA A 28 -2.44 10.81 -5.73
CA ALA A 28 -1.05 10.59 -5.30
C ALA A 28 -0.94 10.20 -3.82
N THR A 29 -1.72 10.85 -2.95
CA THR A 29 -1.81 10.54 -1.52
C THR A 29 -2.28 9.11 -1.25
N GLN A 30 -3.31 8.62 -1.97
CA GLN A 30 -3.78 7.24 -1.81
C GLN A 30 -2.74 6.23 -2.32
N ALA A 31 -2.06 6.53 -3.44
CA ALA A 31 -0.96 5.72 -3.92
C ALA A 31 0.19 5.66 -2.90
N HIS A 32 0.55 6.79 -2.29
CA HIS A 32 1.55 6.87 -1.23
C HIS A 32 1.17 6.03 0.00
N GLN A 33 -0.10 6.05 0.43
CA GLN A 33 -0.59 5.24 1.54
C GLN A 33 -0.41 3.74 1.26
N VAL A 34 -0.81 3.30 0.06
CA VAL A 34 -0.65 1.89 -0.35
C VAL A 34 0.83 1.51 -0.36
N MET A 35 1.69 2.33 -0.96
CA MET A 35 3.12 2.04 -1.03
C MET A 35 3.79 1.98 0.36
N LEU A 36 3.43 2.89 1.27
CA LEU A 36 3.92 2.88 2.65
C LEU A 36 3.45 1.63 3.40
N HIS A 37 2.18 1.26 3.23
CA HIS A 37 1.65 0.04 3.84
C HIS A 37 2.39 -1.20 3.35
N CYS A 38 2.60 -1.35 2.04
CA CYS A 38 3.37 -2.46 1.47
C CYS A 38 4.83 -2.48 1.98
N ALA A 39 5.47 -1.31 2.14
CA ALA A 39 6.83 -1.23 2.66
C ALA A 39 6.92 -1.70 4.12
N LEU A 40 5.95 -1.31 4.96
CA LEU A 40 5.87 -1.71 6.37
C LEU A 40 5.58 -3.22 6.50
N ASP A 41 4.67 -3.74 5.69
CA ASP A 41 4.35 -5.16 5.62
C ASP A 41 5.60 -5.99 5.24
N SER A 42 6.33 -5.56 4.19
CA SER A 42 7.57 -6.23 3.78
C SER A 42 8.69 -6.19 4.84
N ALA A 43 8.68 -5.17 5.70
CA ALA A 43 9.64 -5.04 6.80
C ALA A 43 9.17 -5.74 8.09
N CYS A 44 8.02 -6.43 8.07
CA CYS A 44 7.38 -7.05 9.23
C CYS A 44 7.18 -6.05 10.39
N ILE A 45 6.78 -4.81 10.07
CA ILE A 45 6.52 -3.76 11.07
C ILE A 45 5.02 -3.69 11.34
N THR A 46 4.63 -4.05 12.57
CA THR A 46 3.25 -3.90 13.02
C THR A 46 2.93 -2.42 13.27
N VAL A 47 1.98 -1.89 12.52
CA VAL A 47 1.48 -0.52 12.69
C VAL A 47 0.45 -0.48 13.81
N ARG A 48 0.67 0.35 14.83
CA ARG A 48 -0.32 0.56 15.90
C ARG A 48 -1.30 1.65 15.47
N THR A 49 -2.52 1.61 16.02
CA THR A 49 -3.54 2.64 15.79
C THR A 49 -3.05 4.10 15.92
N PRO A 50 -2.22 4.49 16.92
CA PRO A 50 -1.72 5.87 16.98
C PRO A 50 -0.80 6.25 15.81
N ASP A 51 -0.11 5.27 15.21
CA ASP A 51 0.85 5.48 14.12
C ASP A 51 0.14 5.70 12.78
N LEU A 52 -1.14 5.29 12.66
CA LEU A 52 -1.94 5.47 11.44
C LEU A 52 -2.07 6.95 11.05
N HIS A 53 -2.20 7.84 12.03
CA HIS A 53 -2.25 9.28 11.76
C HIS A 53 -0.91 9.79 11.21
N ALA A 54 0.21 9.33 11.77
CA ALA A 54 1.54 9.70 11.27
C ALA A 54 1.76 9.20 9.83
N LEU A 55 1.35 7.96 9.53
CA LEU A 55 1.43 7.41 8.17
C LEU A 55 0.56 8.17 7.17
N ALA A 56 -0.65 8.57 7.58
CA ALA A 56 -1.50 9.43 6.75
C ALA A 56 -0.81 10.76 6.44
N ARG A 57 -0.20 11.41 7.45
CA ARG A 57 0.56 12.65 7.25
C ARG A 57 1.79 12.48 6.36
N ILE A 58 2.51 11.36 6.47
CA ILE A 58 3.64 11.06 5.59
C ILE A 58 3.15 10.87 4.15
N SER A 59 2.00 10.22 3.95
CA SER A 59 1.45 10.00 2.61
C SER A 59 1.02 11.28 1.88
N GLU A 60 0.75 12.36 2.62
CA GLU A 60 0.42 13.68 2.06
C GLU A 60 1.66 14.45 1.55
N LEU A 61 2.87 13.96 1.87
CA LEU A 61 4.11 14.57 1.40
C LEU A 61 4.34 14.34 -0.10
N ASP A 62 5.30 15.07 -0.65
CA ASP A 62 5.73 14.90 -2.03
C ASP A 62 6.33 13.50 -2.26
N TYR A 63 6.19 13.02 -3.50
CA TYR A 63 6.64 11.69 -3.88
C TYR A 63 8.13 11.42 -3.57
N PRO A 64 9.09 12.33 -3.85
CA PRO A 64 10.49 12.13 -3.46
C PRO A 64 10.67 11.84 -1.97
N THR A 65 9.98 12.59 -1.10
CA THR A 65 10.04 12.38 0.35
C THR A 65 9.45 11.03 0.74
N VAL A 66 8.28 10.67 0.22
CA VAL A 66 7.65 9.36 0.50
C VAL A 66 8.52 8.20 -0.01
N ALA A 67 9.11 8.34 -1.19
CA ALA A 67 10.01 7.35 -1.77
C ALA A 67 11.28 7.15 -0.93
N ALA A 68 11.81 8.22 -0.33
CA ALA A 68 12.93 8.12 0.61
C ALA A 68 12.56 7.33 1.87
N VAL A 69 11.38 7.57 2.44
CA VAL A 69 10.87 6.81 3.60
C VAL A 69 10.70 5.33 3.26
N ILE A 70 10.07 5.01 2.11
CA ILE A 70 9.90 3.62 1.66
C ILE A 70 11.25 2.92 1.51
N ARG A 71 12.24 3.61 0.93
CA ARG A 71 13.60 3.06 0.77
C ARG A 71 14.25 2.77 2.13
N TRP A 72 14.11 3.68 3.08
CA TRP A 72 14.62 3.49 4.44
C TRP A 72 13.96 2.29 5.14
N LEU A 73 12.64 2.14 5.02
CA LEU A 73 11.91 0.99 5.57
C LEU A 73 12.39 -0.34 4.99
N ARG A 74 12.68 -0.39 3.69
CA ARG A 74 13.23 -1.60 3.05
C ARG A 74 14.60 -1.98 3.61
N ILE A 75 15.49 -1.01 3.80
CA ILE A 75 16.81 -1.24 4.41
C ILE A 75 16.69 -1.83 5.82
N LEU A 76 15.70 -1.38 6.61
CA LEU A 76 15.44 -1.92 7.94
C LEU A 76 14.90 -3.37 7.89
N GLY A 77 14.11 -3.71 6.87
CA GLY A 77 13.60 -5.05 6.65
C GLY A 77 14.67 -6.06 6.23
N ASP A 78 15.58 -5.65 5.33
CA ASP A 78 16.63 -6.51 4.78
C ASP A 78 17.75 -6.86 5.80
N GLY A 79 17.86 -6.11 6.90
CA GLY A 79 18.86 -6.31 7.95
C GLY A 79 18.43 -7.24 9.09
N ARG A 80 17.24 -7.85 9.00
CA ARG A 80 16.71 -8.84 9.96
C ARG A 80 16.92 -10.27 9.46
#